data_AF-A0A3M1VNR5-F1
#
_entry.id   AF-A0A3M1VNR5-F1
#
_cell.length_a   1.000
_cell.length_b   1.000
_cell.length_c   1.000
_cell.angle_alpha   90.00
_cell.angle_beta   90.00
_cell.angle_gamma   90.00
#
_symmetry.space_group_name_H-M   'P 1'
#
loop_
_entity.id
_entity.type
_entity.pdbx_description
1 polymer ?
#
loop_
_entity_poly.entity_id
_entity_poly.type
_entity_poly.pdbx_seq_one_letter_code
_entity_poly.pdbx_strand_id
1 'polypeptide(L)'
;MNEAKVFDKEAALNRVDNDKELLQELIALFFEEYPAQIRRIETAIQNQDTKELEEAAHAIKSALGNIGAMRCYELAFSLEKSGKTAELSGVRESFDKLVQEVEGFRIEAEKLLN
;
A
#
# COMPACT_ATOMS: atom_id res chain seq x y z
N MET A 1 6.02 -15.64 13.86
CA MET A 1 5.27 -14.60 13.11
C MET A 1 5.65 -14.80 11.66
N ASN A 2 4.70 -15.15 10.78
CA ASN A 2 5.00 -15.22 9.35
C ASN A 2 5.16 -13.77 8.86
N GLU A 3 6.33 -13.42 8.36
CA GLU A 3 6.49 -12.17 7.61
C GLU A 3 5.53 -12.18 6.43
N ALA A 4 4.73 -11.11 6.26
CA ALA A 4 3.90 -10.95 5.08
C ALA A 4 4.79 -11.00 3.83
N LYS A 5 4.27 -11.48 2.70
CA LYS A 5 5.03 -11.50 1.43
C LYS A 5 5.11 -10.09 0.86
N VAL A 6 6.25 -9.73 0.26
CA VAL A 6 6.39 -8.48 -0.53
C VAL A 6 5.32 -8.44 -1.63
N PHE A 7 5.18 -9.56 -2.35
CA PHE A 7 4.16 -9.76 -3.38
C PHE A 7 3.58 -11.18 -3.29
N ASP A 8 2.27 -11.29 -3.03
CA ASP A 8 1.54 -12.56 -3.11
C ASP A 8 0.90 -12.75 -4.49
N LYS A 9 1.75 -12.97 -5.49
CA LYS A 9 1.37 -13.05 -6.91
C LYS A 9 0.25 -14.06 -7.19
N GLU A 10 0.30 -15.25 -6.61
CA GLU A 10 -0.71 -16.28 -6.84
C GLU A 10 -2.08 -15.83 -6.34
N ALA A 11 -2.13 -15.24 -5.14
CA ALA A 11 -3.37 -14.68 -4.60
C ALA A 11 -3.87 -13.49 -5.43
N ALA A 12 -2.97 -12.63 -5.92
CA ALA A 12 -3.32 -11.51 -6.80
C ALA A 12 -3.93 -12.00 -8.13
N LEU A 13 -3.30 -12.98 -8.80
CA LEU A 13 -3.81 -13.57 -10.04
C LEU A 13 -5.17 -14.25 -9.84
N ASN A 14 -5.34 -14.99 -8.74
CA ASN A 14 -6.63 -15.62 -8.44
C ASN A 14 -7.78 -14.62 -8.25
N ARG A 15 -7.51 -13.37 -7.84
CA ARG A 15 -8.54 -12.32 -7.70
C ARG A 15 -9.01 -11.76 -9.04
N VAL A 16 -8.20 -11.89 -10.08
CA VAL A 16 -8.49 -11.43 -11.43
C VAL A 16 -8.72 -12.61 -12.38
N ASP A 17 -9.24 -13.73 -11.86
CA ASP A 17 -9.53 -14.94 -12.65
C ASP A 17 -8.34 -15.45 -13.49
N ASN A 18 -7.12 -15.31 -12.96
CA ASN A 18 -5.84 -15.62 -13.61
C ASN A 18 -5.54 -14.79 -14.87
N ASP A 19 -6.23 -13.67 -15.06
CA ASP A 19 -5.94 -12.69 -16.10
C ASP A 19 -4.69 -11.87 -15.75
N LYS A 20 -3.57 -12.26 -16.34
CA LYS A 20 -2.28 -11.59 -16.14
C LYS A 20 -2.34 -10.14 -16.64
N GLU A 21 -2.98 -9.89 -17.77
CA GLU A 21 -3.03 -8.57 -18.41
C GLU A 21 -3.80 -7.59 -17.52
N LEU A 22 -4.95 -8.03 -16.98
CA LEU A 22 -5.71 -7.25 -16.01
C LEU A 22 -4.91 -6.96 -14.73
N LEU A 23 -4.15 -7.93 -14.20
CA LEU A 23 -3.29 -7.66 -13.03
C LEU A 23 -2.22 -6.62 -13.34
N GLN A 24 -1.63 -6.65 -14.54
CA GLN A 24 -0.64 -5.67 -14.97
C GLN A 24 -1.25 -4.27 -15.08
N GLU A 25 -2.45 -4.14 -15.63
CA GLU A 25 -3.20 -2.87 -15.69
C GLU A 25 -3.48 -2.31 -14.30
N LEU A 26 -3.93 -3.13 -13.36
CA LEU A 26 -4.20 -2.72 -11.99
C LEU A 26 -2.93 -2.24 -11.26
N ILE A 27 -1.80 -2.92 -11.48
CA ILE A 27 -0.50 -2.52 -10.92
C ILE A 27 -0.05 -1.19 -11.54
N ALA A 28 -0.18 -1.02 -12.85
CA ALA A 28 0.18 0.22 -13.53
C ALA A 28 -0.66 1.40 -13.01
N LEU A 29 -1.99 1.23 -12.93
CA LEU A 29 -2.91 2.23 -12.39
C LEU A 29 -2.57 2.60 -10.95
N PHE A 30 -2.24 1.61 -10.11
CA PHE A 30 -1.79 1.88 -8.74
C PHE A 30 -0.56 2.80 -8.71
N PHE A 31 0.45 2.53 -9.54
CA PHE A 31 1.67 3.36 -9.57
C PHE A 31 1.46 4.74 -10.19
N GLU A 32 0.46 4.92 -11.06
CA GLU A 32 0.05 6.25 -11.54
C GLU A 32 -0.56 7.10 -10.42
N GLU A 33 -1.40 6.50 -9.57
CA GLU A 33 -2.07 7.19 -8.47
C GLU A 33 -1.20 7.33 -7.21
N TYR A 34 -0.23 6.42 -7.04
CA TYR A 34 0.60 6.29 -5.84
C TYR A 34 1.26 7.61 -5.37
N PRO A 35 1.89 8.43 -6.24
CA PRO A 35 2.53 9.67 -5.82
C PRO A 35 1.55 10.66 -5.17
N ALA A 36 0.31 10.70 -5.64
CA ALA A 36 -0.71 11.58 -5.06
C ALA A 36 -1.16 11.06 -3.68
N GLN A 37 -1.41 9.76 -3.57
CA GLN A 37 -1.86 9.15 -2.31
C GLN A 37 -0.80 9.24 -1.22
N ILE A 38 0.48 8.97 -1.54
CA ILE A 38 1.54 9.01 -0.53
C ILE A 38 1.79 10.43 0.00
N ARG A 39 1.66 11.45 -0.86
CA ARG A 39 1.72 12.87 -0.45
C ARG A 39 0.57 13.26 0.47
N ARG A 40 -0.64 12.73 0.24
CA ARG A 40 -1.79 12.98 1.15
C ARG A 40 -1.51 12.42 2.54
N ILE A 41 -1.01 11.19 2.63
CA ILE A 41 -0.63 10.56 3.90
C ILE A 41 0.47 11.37 4.60
N GLU A 42 1.52 11.78 3.86
CA GLU A 42 2.60 12.59 4.44
C GLU A 42 2.09 13.93 4.98
N THR A 43 1.22 14.61 4.23
CA THR A 43 0.62 15.89 4.63
C THR A 43 -0.26 15.72 5.87
N ALA A 44 -1.06 14.64 5.93
CA ALA A 44 -1.87 14.32 7.10
C ALA A 44 -1.02 14.10 8.35
N ILE A 45 0.11 13.38 8.22
CA ILE A 45 1.08 13.19 9.31
C ILE A 45 1.67 14.54 9.77
N GLN A 46 2.10 15.39 8.84
CA GLN A 46 2.67 16.70 9.16
C GLN A 46 1.68 17.62 9.88
N ASN A 47 0.41 17.59 9.47
CA ASN A 47 -0.65 18.40 10.05
C ASN A 47 -1.30 17.76 11.29
N GLN A 48 -0.89 16.55 11.67
CA GLN A 48 -1.56 15.74 12.70
C GLN A 48 -3.06 15.54 12.42
N ASP A 49 -3.45 15.52 11.14
CA ASP A 49 -4.83 15.30 10.71
C ASP A 49 -5.12 13.79 10.72
N THR A 50 -5.62 13.31 11.86
CA THR A 50 -5.88 11.89 12.09
C THR A 50 -6.97 11.34 11.16
N LYS A 51 -7.91 12.18 10.74
CA LYS A 51 -9.01 11.78 9.86
C LYS A 51 -8.52 11.62 8.43
N GLU A 52 -7.79 12.60 7.90
CA GLU A 52 -7.18 12.47 6.57
C GLU A 52 -6.17 11.32 6.53
N LEU A 53 -5.44 11.08 7.63
CA LEU A 53 -4.55 9.92 7.74
C LEU A 53 -5.33 8.60 7.61
N GLU A 54 -6.44 8.45 8.34
CA GLU A 54 -7.31 7.26 8.25
C GLU A 54 -7.81 7.06 6.81
N GLU A 55 -8.40 8.09 6.20
CA GLU A 55 -9.02 8.00 4.88
C GLU A 55 -7.99 7.73 3.77
N ALA A 56 -6.85 8.43 3.78
CA ALA A 56 -5.79 8.24 2.80
C ALA A 56 -5.10 6.87 2.96
N ALA A 57 -4.85 6.43 4.20
CA ALA A 57 -4.28 5.11 4.46
C ALA A 57 -5.25 3.98 4.09
N HIS A 58 -6.56 4.16 4.31
CA HIS A 58 -7.59 3.21 3.88
C HIS A 58 -7.63 3.03 2.36
N ALA A 59 -7.55 4.14 1.62
CA ALA A 59 -7.56 4.14 0.16
C ALA A 59 -6.36 3.36 -0.40
N ILE A 60 -5.14 3.71 0.03
CA ILE A 60 -3.93 3.03 -0.46
C ILE A 60 -3.88 1.56 -0.02
N LYS A 61 -4.30 1.24 1.21
CA LYS A 61 -4.40 -0.14 1.71
C LYS A 61 -5.28 -0.99 0.79
N SER A 62 -6.44 -0.47 0.40
CA SER A 62 -7.39 -1.20 -0.45
C SER A 62 -6.77 -1.52 -1.82
N ALA A 63 -6.09 -0.56 -2.43
CA ALA A 63 -5.39 -0.77 -3.70
C ALA A 63 -4.26 -1.81 -3.58
N LEU A 64 -3.45 -1.73 -2.51
CA LEU A 64 -2.37 -2.69 -2.23
C LEU A 64 -2.88 -4.12 -2.03
N GLY A 65 -4.04 -4.27 -1.39
CA GLY A 65 -4.70 -5.57 -1.20
C GLY A 65 -5.17 -6.20 -2.52
N ASN A 66 -5.67 -5.38 -3.45
CA ASN A 66 -6.13 -5.84 -4.76
C ASN A 66 -4.97 -6.36 -5.63
N ILE A 67 -3.80 -5.71 -5.56
CA ILE A 67 -2.61 -6.09 -6.34
C ILE A 67 -1.69 -7.07 -5.60
N GLY A 68 -2.06 -7.52 -4.40
CA GLY A 68 -1.32 -8.53 -3.63
C GLY A 68 -0.02 -8.04 -2.97
N ALA A 69 0.14 -6.74 -2.77
CA ALA A 69 1.29 -6.14 -2.09
C ALA A 69 1.16 -6.26 -0.56
N MET A 70 1.25 -7.49 -0.02
CA MET A 70 0.80 -7.79 1.34
C MET A 70 1.61 -7.12 2.46
N ARG A 71 2.94 -6.96 2.32
CA ARG A 71 3.74 -6.17 3.28
C ARG A 71 3.31 -4.71 3.33
N CYS A 72 3.11 -4.12 2.15
CA CYS A 72 2.65 -2.74 2.03
C CYS A 72 1.24 -2.59 2.64
N TYR A 73 0.36 -3.56 2.38
CA TYR A 73 -1.00 -3.61 2.95
C TYR A 73 -0.97 -3.52 4.48
N GLU A 74 -0.14 -4.32 5.15
CA GLU A 74 -0.04 -4.31 6.62
C GLU A 74 0.46 -2.97 7.17
N LEU A 75 1.43 -2.35 6.49
CA LEU A 75 1.94 -1.03 6.88
C LEU A 75 0.88 0.07 6.68
N ALA A 76 0.17 0.06 5.56
CA ALA A 76 -0.95 0.97 5.32
C ALA A 76 -2.09 0.76 6.33
N PHE A 77 -2.38 -0.50 6.69
CA PHE A 77 -3.34 -0.82 7.73
C PHE A 77 -2.92 -0.29 9.11
N SER A 78 -1.63 -0.34 9.44
CA SER A 78 -1.11 0.27 10.66
C SER A 78 -1.34 1.79 10.67
N LEU A 79 -1.13 2.48 9.54
CA LEU A 79 -1.36 3.92 9.41
C LEU A 79 -2.84 4.28 9.55
N GLU A 80 -3.73 3.51 8.89
CA GLU A 80 -5.18 3.65 9.01
C GLU A 80 -5.62 3.51 10.48
N LYS A 81 -5.10 2.50 11.18
CA LYS A 81 -5.38 2.29 12.59
C LYS A 81 -4.91 3.46 13.45
N SER A 82 -3.70 3.98 13.22
CA SER A 82 -3.18 5.16 13.92
C SER A 82 -4.06 6.40 13.71
N GLY A 83 -4.56 6.64 12.49
CA GLY A 83 -5.53 7.70 12.22
C GLY A 83 -6.84 7.48 12.98
N LYS A 84 -7.41 6.26 12.89
CA LYS A 84 -8.66 5.90 13.54
C LYS A 84 -8.63 6.02 15.08
N THR A 85 -7.51 5.68 15.71
CA THR A 85 -7.36 5.76 17.17
C THR A 85 -6.77 7.10 17.65
N ALA A 86 -6.40 8.00 16.73
CA ALA A 86 -5.65 9.22 17.03
C ALA A 86 -4.30 8.98 17.75
N GLU A 87 -3.69 7.81 17.56
CA GLU A 87 -2.41 7.44 18.17
C GLU A 87 -1.29 7.57 17.12
N LEU A 88 -0.66 8.75 17.09
CA LEU A 88 0.36 9.10 16.09
C LEU A 88 1.78 8.68 16.49
N SER A 89 1.95 8.02 17.64
CA SER A 89 3.25 7.48 18.05
C SER A 89 3.78 6.48 17.02
N GLY A 90 4.97 6.73 16.46
CA GLY A 90 5.58 5.84 15.47
C GLY A 90 4.98 5.94 14.05
N VAL A 91 4.00 6.81 13.81
CA VAL A 91 3.34 6.93 12.49
C VAL A 91 4.33 7.27 11.37
N ARG A 92 5.33 8.10 11.66
CA ARG A 92 6.37 8.47 10.69
C ARG A 92 7.25 7.28 10.31
N GLU A 93 7.60 6.44 11.30
CA GLU A 93 8.39 5.23 11.04
C GLU A 93 7.61 4.23 10.18
N SER A 94 6.31 4.02 10.47
CA SER A 94 5.45 3.18 9.64
C SER A 94 5.28 3.73 8.22
N PHE A 95 5.19 5.05 8.07
CA PHE A 95 5.14 5.70 6.77
C PHE A 95 6.43 5.52 5.97
N ASP A 96 7.59 5.76 6.58
CA ASP A 96 8.88 5.60 5.91
C ASP A 96 9.10 4.13 5.49
N LYS A 97 8.69 3.16 6.32
CA LYS A 97 8.69 1.73 5.96
C LYS A 97 7.73 1.43 4.80
N LEU A 98 6.55 2.03 4.78
CA LEU A 98 5.60 1.84 3.67
C LEU A 98 6.21 2.30 2.34
N VAL A 99 6.85 3.47 2.32
CA VAL A 99 7.53 3.99 1.12
C VAL A 99 8.62 3.03 0.66
N GLN A 100 9.44 2.50 1.57
CA GLN A 100 10.48 1.53 1.24
C GLN A 100 9.92 0.21 0.68
N GLU A 101 8.88 -0.34 1.30
CA GLU A 101 8.28 -1.60 0.88
C GLU A 101 7.54 -1.47 -0.46
N VAL A 102 6.97 -0.30 -0.78
CA VAL A 102 6.37 -0.05 -2.10
C VAL A 102 7.42 -0.11 -3.21
N GLU A 103 8.63 0.42 -2.98
CA GLU A 103 9.73 0.25 -3.94
C GLU A 103 10.17 -1.21 -4.08
N GLY A 104 10.21 -1.96 -2.97
CA GLY A 104 10.46 -3.40 -3.01
C GLY A 104 9.40 -4.16 -3.82
N PHE A 105 8.12 -3.80 -3.63
CA PHE A 105 7.02 -4.35 -4.41
C PHE A 105 7.14 -3.99 -5.90
N ARG A 106 7.52 -2.75 -6.24
CA ARG A 106 7.72 -2.32 -7.64
C ARG A 106 8.72 -3.20 -8.37
N ILE A 107 9.86 -3.49 -7.75
CA ILE A 107 10.91 -4.36 -8.33
C ILE A 107 10.38 -5.78 -8.58
N GLU A 108 9.59 -6.35 -7.66
CA GLU A 108 9.00 -7.67 -7.85
C GLU A 108 7.89 -7.67 -8.91
N ALA A 109 7.09 -6.61 -8.97
CA ALA A 109 6.02 -6.44 -9.95
C ALA A 109 6.57 -6.25 -11.38
N GLU A 110 7.70 -5.56 -11.55
CA GLU A 110 8.36 -5.40 -12.85
C GLU A 110 8.80 -6.74 -13.47
N LYS A 111 9.14 -7.75 -12.65
CA LYS A 111 9.44 -9.11 -13.13
C LYS A 111 8.22 -9.82 -13.72
N LEU A 112 7.01 -9.35 -13.42
CA LEU A 112 5.76 -9.83 -14.01
C LEU A 112 5.45 -9.14 -15.35
N LEU A 113 5.94 -7.91 -15.52
CA LEU A 113 5.71 -7.06 -16.71
C LEU A 113 6.61 -7.44 -17.89
N ASN A 114 7.74 -8.12 -17.63
CA ASN A 114 8.62 -8.73 -18.63
C ASN A 114 8.29 -10.22 -18.87
#